data_AF-A0AAQ0Q9P0-F1
#
_entry.id   AF-A0AAQ0Q9P0-F1
#
_cell.length_a   1.000
_cell.length_b   1.000
_cell.length_c   1.000
_cell.angle_alpha   90.00
_cell.angle_beta   90.00
_cell.angle_gamma   90.00
#
_symmetry.space_group_name_H-M   'P 1'
#
loop_
_entity.id
_entity.type
_entity.pdbx_description
1 polymer ?
#
loop_
_entity_poly.entity_id
_entity_poly.type
_entity_poly.pdbx_seq_one_letter_code
_entity_poly.pdbx_strand_id
1 'polypeptide(L)'
;MESRYNDGFSSLDRSYLDSLYYDLFCREITNKGCGDCYRDAYMEICIKLKKTKAMPKKSDFVLKAGAIITFFGEAKCYSNANLTDEAALRFLALNPNNEKLFESLPSDWQTRLPKSDEVPEEVEDKDAIIARLTQENEKLRKENEDLKTSAPRKKAKKNATPAPDPVAEAPAPEPSADEQSPDAAPSEEVPEEVPEETAVDADEVSVEEPEEAPEEE
;
A
#
# COMPACT_ATOMS: atom_id res chain seq x y z
N MET A 1 -28.91 -0.71 -17.99
CA MET A 1 -29.03 -1.86 -17.06
C MET A 1 -30.23 -1.73 -16.14
N GLU A 2 -30.60 -0.52 -15.69
CA GLU A 2 -31.69 -0.32 -14.72
C GLU A 2 -33.05 -0.88 -15.17
N SER A 3 -33.38 -0.78 -16.47
CA SER A 3 -34.59 -1.38 -17.04
C SER A 3 -34.64 -2.91 -16.92
N ARG A 4 -33.49 -3.57 -16.87
CA ARG A 4 -33.36 -5.04 -16.78
C ARG A 4 -33.16 -5.52 -15.35
N TYR A 5 -33.17 -4.62 -14.37
CA TYR A 5 -33.01 -4.98 -12.95
C TYR A 5 -34.05 -6.02 -12.52
N ASN A 6 -35.31 -5.87 -12.96
CA ASN A 6 -36.40 -6.78 -12.61
C ASN A 6 -36.48 -8.04 -13.48
N ASP A 7 -36.02 -7.99 -14.73
CA ASP A 7 -36.09 -9.10 -15.70
C ASP A 7 -34.86 -10.02 -15.63
N GLY A 8 -33.79 -9.57 -14.97
CA GLY A 8 -32.52 -10.28 -14.85
C GLY A 8 -31.45 -9.81 -15.82
N PHE A 9 -30.20 -10.04 -15.44
CA PHE A 9 -29.02 -9.64 -16.21
C PHE A 9 -28.64 -10.70 -17.24
N SER A 10 -28.41 -10.24 -18.47
CA SER A 10 -27.88 -11.08 -19.56
C SER A 10 -26.44 -11.51 -19.27
N SER A 11 -25.90 -12.49 -20.01
CA SER A 11 -24.51 -12.94 -19.87
C SER A 11 -23.50 -11.80 -19.99
N LEU A 12 -23.72 -10.89 -20.96
CA LEU A 12 -22.87 -9.71 -21.16
C LEU A 12 -22.97 -8.72 -19.98
N ASP A 13 -24.19 -8.51 -19.45
CA ASP A 13 -24.36 -7.66 -18.27
C ASP A 13 -23.65 -8.28 -17.05
N ARG A 14 -23.73 -9.60 -16.87
CA ARG A 14 -23.05 -10.32 -15.76
C ARG A 14 -21.53 -10.20 -15.85
N SER A 15 -20.94 -10.38 -17.03
CA SER A 15 -19.48 -10.20 -17.20
C SER A 15 -19.03 -8.77 -16.92
N TYR A 16 -19.88 -7.79 -17.27
CA TYR A 16 -19.61 -6.39 -16.99
C TYR A 16 -19.72 -6.09 -15.48
N LEU A 17 -20.75 -6.61 -14.82
CA LEU A 17 -20.92 -6.50 -13.37
C LEU A 17 -19.78 -7.15 -12.61
N ASP A 18 -19.33 -8.35 -13.01
CA ASP A 18 -18.17 -9.02 -12.42
C ASP A 18 -16.93 -8.12 -12.46
N SER A 19 -16.62 -7.59 -13.63
CA SER A 19 -15.44 -6.73 -13.84
C SER A 19 -15.54 -5.45 -13.01
N LEU A 20 -16.69 -4.79 -13.04
CA LEU A 20 -16.92 -3.54 -12.33
C LEU A 20 -16.94 -3.73 -10.81
N TYR A 21 -17.49 -4.84 -10.33
CA TYR A 21 -17.53 -5.18 -8.91
C TYR A 21 -16.13 -5.40 -8.37
N TYR A 22 -15.29 -6.12 -9.12
CA TYR A 22 -13.89 -6.31 -8.78
C TYR A 22 -13.12 -4.99 -8.78
N ASP A 23 -13.30 -4.15 -9.80
CA ASP A 23 -12.62 -2.85 -9.89
C ASP A 23 -13.02 -1.89 -8.74
N LEU A 24 -14.25 -1.99 -8.21
CA LEU A 24 -14.74 -1.12 -7.12
C LEU A 24 -14.46 -1.64 -5.71
N PHE A 25 -14.50 -2.95 -5.51
CA PHE A 25 -14.47 -3.58 -4.19
C PHE A 25 -13.34 -4.59 -4.00
N CYS A 26 -12.57 -4.88 -5.06
CA CYS A 26 -11.47 -5.85 -5.06
C CYS A 26 -11.89 -7.24 -4.56
N ARG A 27 -13.14 -7.61 -4.85
CA ARG A 27 -13.75 -8.90 -4.49
C ARG A 27 -14.61 -9.40 -5.64
N GLU A 28 -14.80 -10.72 -5.67
CA GLU A 28 -15.70 -11.35 -6.63
C GLU A 28 -17.12 -11.46 -6.08
N ILE A 29 -18.11 -11.57 -6.97
CA ILE A 29 -19.50 -11.83 -6.60
C ILE A 29 -19.58 -13.29 -6.13
N THR A 30 -20.12 -13.51 -4.92
CA THR A 30 -20.06 -14.79 -4.20
C THR A 30 -20.63 -15.99 -4.96
N ASN A 31 -21.65 -15.79 -5.80
CA ASN A 31 -22.25 -16.84 -6.61
C ASN A 31 -22.66 -16.32 -8.01
N LYS A 32 -21.88 -16.69 -9.03
CA LYS A 32 -22.09 -16.30 -10.43
C LYS A 32 -23.30 -16.98 -11.12
N GLY A 33 -23.91 -17.98 -10.48
CA GLY A 33 -25.15 -18.61 -10.95
C GLY A 33 -26.42 -17.92 -10.45
N CYS A 34 -26.33 -17.11 -9.38
CA CYS A 34 -27.49 -16.54 -8.71
C CYS A 34 -27.89 -15.18 -9.29
N GLY A 35 -29.12 -15.07 -9.79
CA GLY A 35 -29.67 -13.80 -10.30
C GLY A 35 -29.76 -12.71 -9.24
N ASP A 36 -30.11 -13.07 -8.00
CA ASP A 36 -30.23 -12.12 -6.89
C ASP A 36 -28.86 -11.60 -6.42
N CYS A 37 -27.81 -12.44 -6.45
CA CYS A 37 -26.45 -11.97 -6.15
C CYS A 37 -25.98 -10.88 -7.11
N TYR A 38 -26.37 -10.95 -8.39
CA TYR A 38 -26.08 -9.88 -9.35
C TYR A 38 -26.92 -8.62 -9.12
N ARG A 39 -28.17 -8.75 -8.63
CA ARG A 39 -29.00 -7.61 -8.24
C ARG A 39 -28.42 -6.87 -7.04
N ASP A 40 -27.97 -7.62 -6.04
CA ASP A 40 -27.30 -7.08 -4.86
C ASP A 40 -26.00 -6.39 -5.26
N ALA A 41 -25.16 -7.04 -6.07
CA ALA A 41 -23.92 -6.45 -6.59
C ALA A 41 -24.19 -5.16 -7.38
N TYR A 42 -25.22 -5.14 -8.24
CA TYR A 42 -25.63 -3.94 -8.97
C TYR A 42 -26.03 -2.80 -8.02
N MET A 43 -26.83 -3.09 -6.99
CA MET A 43 -27.22 -2.09 -5.99
C MET A 43 -26.02 -1.55 -5.22
N GLU A 44 -25.09 -2.41 -4.80
CA GLU A 44 -23.84 -1.99 -4.14
C GLU A 44 -23.00 -1.08 -5.03
N ILE A 45 -22.82 -1.45 -6.31
CA ILE A 45 -22.14 -0.63 -7.32
C ILE A 45 -22.82 0.74 -7.43
N CYS A 46 -24.15 0.77 -7.60
CA CYS A 46 -24.91 2.02 -7.70
C CYS A 46 -24.74 2.90 -6.45
N ILE A 47 -24.79 2.33 -5.26
CA ILE A 47 -24.58 3.06 -4.00
C ILE A 47 -23.16 3.61 -3.92
N LYS A 48 -22.15 2.81 -4.30
CA LYS A 48 -20.75 3.23 -4.29
C LYS A 48 -20.51 4.38 -5.26
N LEU A 49 -21.00 4.27 -6.49
CA LEU A 49 -20.87 5.30 -7.52
C LEU A 49 -21.63 6.58 -7.13
N LYS A 50 -22.80 6.47 -6.49
CA LYS A 50 -23.52 7.65 -5.94
C LYS A 50 -22.72 8.36 -4.84
N LYS A 51 -21.98 7.61 -4.02
CA LYS A 51 -21.11 8.18 -2.96
C LYS A 51 -19.83 8.81 -3.53
N THR A 52 -19.16 8.15 -4.47
CA THR A 52 -17.89 8.63 -5.04
C THR A 52 -18.09 9.67 -6.16
N LYS A 53 -19.28 9.71 -6.78
CA LYS A 53 -19.63 10.57 -7.93
C LYS A 53 -18.72 10.40 -9.16
N ALA A 54 -17.92 9.35 -9.21
CA ALA A 54 -16.95 9.09 -10.26
C ALA A 54 -16.86 7.59 -10.55
N MET A 55 -16.74 7.27 -11.84
CA MET A 55 -16.45 5.92 -12.33
C MET A 55 -15.02 5.54 -11.96
N PRO A 56 -14.73 4.29 -11.54
CA PRO A 56 -13.36 3.82 -11.41
C PRO A 56 -12.68 3.91 -12.78
N LYS A 57 -11.57 4.65 -12.84
CA LYS A 57 -10.71 4.70 -14.01
C LYS A 57 -9.49 3.83 -13.71
N LYS A 58 -9.13 2.97 -14.64
CA LYS A 58 -7.86 2.26 -14.58
C LYS A 58 -6.76 3.27 -14.83
N SER A 59 -5.75 3.30 -13.98
CA SER A 59 -4.57 4.12 -14.21
C SER A 59 -3.75 3.55 -15.37
N ASP A 60 -3.12 4.44 -16.13
CA ASP A 60 -2.15 4.05 -17.17
C ASP A 60 -0.85 3.50 -16.53
N PHE A 61 -0.67 3.76 -15.23
CA PHE A 61 0.45 3.29 -14.41
C PHE A 61 0.10 1.98 -13.72
N VAL A 62 1.06 1.04 -13.70
CA VAL A 62 0.92 -0.25 -13.02
C VAL A 62 2.04 -0.40 -12.01
N LEU A 63 1.68 -0.67 -10.75
CA LEU A 63 2.64 -0.97 -9.69
C LEU A 63 3.07 -2.43 -9.74
N LYS A 64 4.32 -2.70 -9.36
CA LYS A 64 4.80 -4.07 -9.16
C LYS A 64 3.95 -4.80 -8.12
N ALA A 65 3.82 -6.11 -8.27
CA ALA A 65 3.14 -6.95 -7.30
C ALA A 65 3.65 -6.71 -5.86
N GLY A 66 2.74 -6.44 -4.94
CA GLY A 66 3.05 -6.16 -3.53
C GLY A 66 3.52 -4.73 -3.23
N ALA A 67 3.72 -3.87 -4.24
CA ALA A 67 4.06 -2.47 -4.00
C ALA A 67 2.82 -1.65 -3.60
N ILE A 68 2.98 -0.81 -2.59
CA ILE A 68 1.94 0.11 -2.09
C ILE A 68 2.58 1.50 -1.99
N ILE A 69 1.89 2.51 -2.55
CA ILE A 69 2.28 3.91 -2.46
C ILE A 69 1.60 4.56 -1.26
N THR A 70 2.37 5.31 -0.49
CA THR A 70 1.87 6.17 0.60
C THR A 70 2.53 7.53 0.52
N PHE A 71 1.77 8.58 0.79
CA PHE A 71 2.31 9.93 0.90
C PHE A 71 2.57 10.29 2.36
N PHE A 72 3.70 10.94 2.62
CA PHE A 72 4.02 11.38 3.96
C PHE A 72 2.99 12.39 4.46
N GLY A 73 2.35 12.11 5.59
CA GLY A 73 1.30 12.95 6.17
C GLY A 73 -0.13 12.65 5.69
N GLU A 74 -0.32 11.77 4.72
CA GLU A 74 -1.65 11.28 4.31
C GLU A 74 -1.87 9.85 4.83
N ALA A 75 -3.03 9.57 5.42
CA ALA A 75 -3.40 8.22 5.87
C ALA A 75 -3.80 7.29 4.72
N LYS A 76 -3.82 7.80 3.49
CA LYS A 76 -4.33 7.09 2.31
C LYS A 76 -3.21 6.29 1.65
N CYS A 77 -3.45 5.00 1.45
CA CYS A 77 -2.58 4.11 0.72
C CYS A 77 -3.14 3.80 -0.67
N TYR A 78 -2.24 3.71 -1.64
CA TYR A 78 -2.56 3.42 -3.03
C TYR A 78 -1.94 2.08 -3.43
N SER A 79 -2.79 1.15 -3.86
CA SER A 79 -2.46 -0.11 -4.49
C SER A 79 -2.93 -0.06 -5.95
N ASN A 80 -2.59 -1.07 -6.76
CA ASN A 80 -2.98 -1.10 -8.16
C ASN A 80 -4.52 -0.98 -8.38
N ALA A 81 -5.32 -1.41 -7.40
CA ALA A 81 -6.78 -1.34 -7.50
C ALA A 81 -7.38 0.07 -7.29
N ASN A 82 -6.68 0.97 -6.61
CA ASN A 82 -7.18 2.33 -6.32
C ASN A 82 -6.21 3.44 -6.77
N LEU A 83 -5.19 3.09 -7.54
CA LEU A 83 -4.20 4.02 -8.06
C LEU A 83 -4.84 4.96 -9.06
N THR A 84 -4.47 6.24 -9.00
CA THR A 84 -4.83 7.25 -9.99
C THR A 84 -3.57 7.76 -10.67
N ASP A 85 -3.69 8.19 -11.92
CA ASP A 85 -2.54 8.75 -12.67
C ASP A 85 -1.94 9.95 -11.95
N GLU A 86 -2.80 10.80 -11.37
CA GLU A 86 -2.36 11.95 -10.56
C GLU A 86 -1.54 11.51 -9.34
N ALA A 87 -1.97 10.47 -8.63
CA ALA A 87 -1.22 9.93 -7.50
C ALA A 87 0.12 9.32 -7.96
N ALA A 88 0.13 8.56 -9.05
CA ALA A 88 1.34 7.99 -9.61
C ALA A 88 2.36 9.09 -10.02
N LEU A 89 1.90 10.11 -10.76
CA LEU A 89 2.72 11.23 -11.18
C LEU A 89 3.23 12.05 -10.00
N ARG A 90 2.38 12.32 -9.00
CA ARG A 90 2.80 13.02 -7.78
C ARG A 90 3.87 12.22 -7.04
N PHE A 91 3.72 10.90 -6.95
CA PHE A 91 4.72 10.03 -6.32
C PHE A 91 6.05 10.00 -7.09
N LEU A 92 6.02 10.00 -8.42
CA LEU A 92 7.20 10.10 -9.26
C LEU A 92 7.87 11.48 -9.18
N ALA A 93 7.09 12.55 -9.03
CA ALA A 93 7.60 13.92 -8.86
C ALA A 93 8.35 14.11 -7.53
N LEU A 94 8.00 13.37 -6.47
CA LEU A 94 8.71 13.43 -5.19
C LEU A 94 10.16 12.94 -5.34
N ASN A 95 10.36 11.82 -6.02
CA ASN A 95 11.69 11.24 -6.26
C ASN A 95 11.71 10.49 -7.59
N PRO A 96 12.57 10.88 -8.55
CA PRO A 96 12.68 10.17 -9.84
C PRO A 96 13.05 8.69 -9.71
N ASN A 97 13.75 8.31 -8.63
CA ASN A 97 14.11 6.92 -8.35
C ASN A 97 12.90 6.01 -8.05
N ASN A 98 11.72 6.58 -7.81
CA ASN A 98 10.48 5.84 -7.54
C ASN A 98 9.97 5.05 -8.74
N GLU A 99 10.48 5.30 -9.95
CA GLU A 99 10.19 4.52 -11.17
C GLU A 99 10.33 3.00 -10.93
N LYS A 100 11.28 2.59 -10.08
CA LYS A 100 11.53 1.17 -9.77
C LYS A 100 10.35 0.45 -9.11
N LEU A 101 9.40 1.16 -8.51
CA LEU A 101 8.19 0.57 -7.90
C LEU A 101 7.11 0.26 -8.94
N PHE A 102 7.21 0.82 -10.13
CA PHE A 102 6.27 0.60 -11.22
C PHE A 102 6.75 -0.56 -12.10
N GLU A 103 5.80 -1.33 -12.59
CA GLU A 103 6.00 -2.40 -13.57
C GLU A 103 5.80 -1.89 -14.99
N SER A 104 4.80 -1.02 -15.20
CA SER A 104 4.53 -0.36 -16.47
C SER A 104 4.36 1.14 -16.27
N LEU A 105 5.13 1.93 -17.03
CA LEU A 105 4.99 3.38 -17.11
C LEU A 105 4.69 3.78 -18.57
N PRO A 106 3.76 4.71 -18.81
CA PRO A 106 3.52 5.29 -20.14
C PRO A 106 4.74 6.07 -20.63
N SER A 107 5.15 5.94 -21.90
CA SER A 107 6.37 6.59 -22.43
C SER A 107 6.42 8.11 -22.25
N ASP A 108 5.26 8.76 -22.17
CA ASP A 108 5.08 10.21 -21.97
C ASP A 108 4.91 10.61 -20.50
N TRP A 109 5.14 9.72 -19.53
CA TRP A 109 4.94 10.01 -18.11
C TRP A 109 5.77 11.21 -17.62
N GLN A 110 6.98 11.38 -18.14
CA GLN A 110 7.90 12.45 -17.75
C GLN A 110 7.38 13.84 -18.13
N THR A 111 6.67 13.96 -19.25
CA THR A 111 6.11 15.24 -19.71
C THR A 111 4.83 15.59 -18.96
N ARG A 112 4.12 14.58 -18.42
CA ARG A 112 2.92 14.73 -17.58
C ARG A 112 3.24 15.11 -16.14
N LEU A 113 4.50 15.01 -15.69
CA LEU A 113 4.87 15.38 -14.33
C LEU A 113 4.49 16.83 -14.05
N PRO A 114 3.96 17.13 -12.83
CA PRO A 114 3.80 18.52 -12.43
C PRO A 114 5.18 19.17 -12.48
N LYS A 115 5.31 20.22 -13.29
CA LYS A 115 6.50 21.06 -13.28
C LYS A 115 6.58 21.66 -11.90
N SER A 116 7.63 21.31 -11.16
CA SER A 116 7.95 21.90 -9.87
C SER A 116 8.40 23.34 -10.08
N ASP A 117 7.50 24.22 -10.52
CA ASP A 117 7.75 25.67 -10.65
C ASP A 117 7.88 26.36 -9.26
N GLU A 118 7.88 25.59 -8.17
CA GLU A 118 8.07 26.06 -6.78
C GLU A 118 9.20 25.32 -6.04
N VAL A 119 10.27 24.95 -6.74
CA VAL A 119 11.57 24.91 -6.08
C VAL A 119 12.26 26.19 -6.50
N PRO A 120 12.45 27.18 -5.59
CA PRO A 120 13.45 28.20 -5.83
C PRO A 120 14.74 27.45 -6.16
N GLU A 121 15.20 27.55 -7.41
CA GLU A 121 16.56 27.20 -7.84
C GLU A 121 17.58 28.14 -7.16
N GLU A 122 17.45 28.37 -5.87
CA GLU A 122 18.57 28.70 -5.01
C GLU A 122 18.97 27.40 -4.31
N VAL A 123 19.39 26.43 -5.13
CA VAL A 123 20.36 25.46 -4.65
C VAL A 123 21.66 26.24 -4.53
N GLU A 124 21.79 27.08 -3.48
CA GLU A 124 23.14 27.42 -3.03
C GLU A 124 23.87 26.09 -2.86
N ASP A 125 25.03 25.96 -3.49
CA ASP A 125 25.84 24.75 -3.47
C ASP A 125 25.79 24.17 -2.07
N LYS A 126 25.33 22.92 -1.92
CA LYS A 126 25.16 22.30 -0.61
C LYS A 126 26.45 22.41 0.21
N ASP A 127 27.59 22.41 -0.48
CA ASP A 127 28.93 22.63 0.07
C ASP A 127 29.14 24.05 0.62
N ALA A 128 28.61 25.09 -0.02
CA ALA A 128 28.65 26.47 0.48
C ALA A 128 27.78 26.64 1.74
N ILE A 129 26.60 26.02 1.77
CA ILE A 129 25.73 26.01 2.97
C ILE A 129 26.43 25.27 4.11
N ILE A 130 27.05 24.12 3.84
CA ILE A 130 27.83 23.35 4.84
C ILE A 130 29.01 24.17 5.34
N ALA A 131 29.76 24.85 4.47
CA ALA A 131 30.88 25.71 4.85
C ALA A 131 30.43 26.88 5.75
N ARG A 132 29.31 27.53 5.43
CA ARG A 132 28.74 28.61 6.25
C ARG A 132 28.30 28.11 7.62
N LEU A 133 27.56 27.00 7.68
CA LEU A 133 27.08 26.41 8.93
C LEU A 133 28.22 25.89 9.80
N THR A 134 29.28 25.35 9.21
CA THR A 134 30.46 24.89 9.97
C THR A 134 31.22 26.06 10.59
N GLN A 135 31.40 27.15 9.85
CA GLN A 135 32.01 28.38 10.37
C GLN A 135 31.16 29.01 11.50
N GLU A 136 29.84 29.06 11.34
CA GLU A 136 28.92 29.57 12.35
C GLU A 136 28.95 28.73 13.64
N ASN A 137 28.96 27.40 13.52
CA ASN A 137 29.09 26.50 14.67
C ASN A 137 30.42 26.67 15.40
N GLU A 138 31.52 26.89 14.70
CA GLU A 138 32.82 27.12 15.32
C GLU A 138 32.84 28.46 16.10
N LYS A 139 32.21 29.49 15.55
CA LYS A 139 32.08 30.79 16.20
C LYS A 139 31.23 30.72 17.47
N LEU A 140 30.08 30.03 17.42
CA LEU A 140 29.21 29.81 18.58
C LEU A 140 29.91 28.99 19.66
N ARG A 141 30.76 28.03 19.29
CA ARG A 141 31.57 27.28 20.26
C ARG A 141 32.56 28.18 20.98
N LYS A 142 33.26 29.06 20.27
CA LYS A 142 34.18 30.04 20.86
C LYS A 142 33.45 31.00 21.80
N GLU A 143 32.32 31.55 21.37
CA GLU A 143 31.50 32.46 22.20
C GLU A 143 30.98 31.78 23.48
N ASN A 144 30.57 30.51 23.41
CA ASN A 144 30.16 29.75 24.60
C ASN A 144 31.32 29.50 25.57
N GLU A 145 32.54 29.31 25.09
CA GLU A 145 33.73 29.17 25.94
C GLU A 145 34.12 30.51 26.59
N ASP A 146 34.00 31.62 25.87
CA ASP A 146 34.23 32.98 26.41
C ASP A 146 33.18 33.36 27.47
N LEU A 147 31.93 32.94 27.29
CA LEU A 147 30.85 33.13 28.28
C LEU A 147 31.06 32.24 29.52
N LYS A 148 31.54 31.00 29.36
CA LYS A 148 31.88 30.13 30.50
C LYS A 148 33.07 30.66 31.31
N THR A 149 34.04 31.30 30.65
CA THR A 149 35.24 31.84 31.31
C THR A 149 35.00 33.21 31.96
N SER A 150 34.04 33.99 31.47
CA SER A 150 33.65 35.29 32.05
C SER A 150 32.60 35.20 33.16
N ALA A 151 31.94 34.04 33.34
CA ALA A 151 31.01 33.84 34.45
C ALA A 151 31.73 33.81 35.82
N PRO A 152 31.42 34.74 36.76
CA PRO A 152 32.07 34.74 38.07
C PRO A 152 31.58 33.55 38.90
N ARG A 153 32.51 32.66 39.30
CA ARG A 153 32.29 31.63 40.32
C ARG A 153 31.87 32.30 41.63
N LYS A 154 30.57 32.30 41.96
CA LYS A 154 30.12 32.49 43.35
C LYS A 154 30.71 31.36 44.18
N LYS A 155 31.73 31.67 44.99
CA LYS A 155 32.31 30.77 46.00
C LYS A 155 31.23 30.43 47.02
N ALA A 156 30.56 29.29 46.86
CA ALA A 156 29.90 28.61 47.96
C ALA A 156 30.98 27.94 48.82
N LYS A 157 30.93 28.22 50.12
CA LYS A 157 31.89 27.78 51.13
C LYS A 157 31.78 26.25 51.33
N LYS A 158 32.95 25.63 51.46
CA LYS A 158 33.21 24.21 51.73
C LYS A 158 32.38 23.70 52.92
N ASN A 159 31.83 22.50 52.80
CA ASN A 159 31.94 21.47 53.84
C ASN A 159 32.38 20.18 53.16
N ALA A 160 33.44 19.59 53.69
CA ALA A 160 34.10 18.38 53.21
C ALA A 160 33.77 17.22 54.14
N THR A 161 33.46 16.04 53.60
CA THR A 161 34.01 14.72 54.01
C THR A 161 33.68 13.69 52.90
N PRO A 162 34.35 12.51 52.83
CA PRO A 162 35.27 12.20 51.74
C PRO A 162 34.84 11.01 50.87
N ALA A 163 35.54 10.82 49.75
CA ALA A 163 35.44 9.67 48.84
C ALA A 163 35.80 8.33 49.53
N PRO A 164 35.46 7.21 48.90
CA PRO A 164 36.53 6.51 48.19
C PRO A 164 36.15 6.05 46.77
N ASP A 165 37.07 6.31 45.84
CA ASP A 165 37.22 5.66 44.53
C ASP A 165 37.80 4.22 44.68
N PRO A 166 38.14 3.46 43.61
CA PRO A 166 37.47 3.19 42.32
C PRO A 166 37.57 1.70 41.92
N VAL A 167 36.59 1.10 41.23
CA VAL A 167 36.77 -0.15 40.44
C VAL A 167 35.72 -0.14 39.31
N ALA A 168 36.10 0.22 38.08
CA ALA A 168 36.50 -0.67 36.98
C ALA A 168 35.38 -1.61 36.47
N GLU A 169 35.14 -1.49 35.16
CA GLU A 169 34.68 -2.52 34.22
C GLU A 169 33.25 -3.08 34.34
N ALA A 170 32.48 -2.87 33.27
CA ALA A 170 31.30 -3.67 32.91
C ALA A 170 31.73 -5.14 32.71
N PRO A 171 30.86 -6.16 32.91
CA PRO A 171 29.79 -6.41 31.96
C PRO A 171 28.47 -6.93 32.58
N ALA A 172 27.40 -6.83 31.79
CA ALA A 172 26.11 -7.46 32.06
C ALA A 172 26.24 -8.99 32.18
N PRO A 173 25.39 -9.61 33.02
CA PRO A 173 24.57 -10.68 32.49
C PRO A 173 23.11 -10.60 32.97
N GLU A 174 22.21 -11.03 32.09
CA GLU A 174 20.78 -11.20 32.32
C GLU A 174 20.48 -12.11 33.52
N PRO A 175 19.29 -11.96 34.13
CA PRO A 175 18.60 -13.15 34.60
C PRO A 175 17.16 -13.26 34.08
N SER A 176 16.96 -14.39 33.40
CA SER A 176 15.75 -15.19 33.33
C SER A 176 15.07 -15.41 34.70
N ALA A 177 13.74 -15.38 34.71
CA ALA A 177 12.78 -16.17 35.50
C ALA A 177 11.41 -15.45 35.38
N ASP A 178 10.47 -15.91 34.56
CA ASP A 178 9.57 -17.04 34.80
C ASP A 178 8.67 -16.82 36.04
N GLU A 179 7.41 -16.48 35.79
CA GLU A 179 6.30 -17.02 36.58
C GLU A 179 5.17 -17.41 35.63
N GLN A 180 5.14 -18.71 35.33
CA GLN A 180 3.98 -19.42 34.81
C GLN A 180 2.80 -19.42 35.79
N SER A 181 1.59 -19.39 35.24
CA SER A 181 0.47 -20.16 35.80
C SER A 181 -0.46 -20.66 34.69
N PRO A 182 -1.10 -21.83 34.91
CA PRO A 182 -1.09 -22.92 33.94
C PRO A 182 -2.50 -23.44 33.57
N ASP A 183 -2.48 -24.53 32.79
CA ASP A 183 -3.56 -25.49 32.50
C ASP A 183 -4.64 -25.05 31.48
N ALA A 184 -5.02 -25.83 30.47
CA ALA A 184 -4.96 -27.29 30.32
C ALA A 184 -4.80 -27.73 28.84
N ALA A 185 -4.37 -28.99 28.72
CA ALA A 185 -3.65 -29.65 27.63
C ALA A 185 -4.50 -30.13 26.42
N PRO A 186 -3.83 -30.66 25.36
CA PRO A 186 -4.36 -30.93 24.02
C PRO A 186 -4.64 -32.44 23.78
N SER A 187 -5.09 -32.80 22.58
CA SER A 187 -4.91 -34.16 22.05
C SER A 187 -4.72 -34.16 20.53
N GLU A 188 -3.50 -34.49 20.12
CA GLU A 188 -3.06 -35.23 18.91
C GLU A 188 -3.88 -36.55 18.71
N GLU A 189 -3.97 -37.28 17.59
CA GLU A 189 -3.37 -37.33 16.24
C GLU A 189 -4.23 -38.36 15.40
N VAL A 190 -4.56 -38.08 14.12
CA VAL A 190 -4.23 -38.82 12.83
C VAL A 190 -4.50 -40.37 12.71
N PRO A 191 -4.67 -41.07 11.55
CA PRO A 191 -5.25 -40.87 10.17
C PRO A 191 -6.15 -42.08 9.65
N GLU A 192 -6.24 -42.27 8.31
CA GLU A 192 -6.73 -43.41 7.45
C GLU A 192 -8.24 -43.42 7.08
N GLU A 193 -8.73 -43.82 5.89
CA GLU A 193 -8.26 -44.03 4.51
C GLU A 193 -9.54 -44.16 3.60
N VAL A 194 -9.43 -43.98 2.28
CA VAL A 194 -10.48 -44.15 1.22
C VAL A 194 -10.62 -45.66 0.82
N PRO A 195 -11.52 -46.19 -0.08
CA PRO A 195 -12.06 -45.65 -1.35
C PRO A 195 -13.51 -46.13 -1.75
N GLU A 196 -13.86 -45.97 -3.05
CA GLU A 196 -14.83 -46.72 -3.91
C GLU A 196 -16.01 -45.88 -4.47
N GLU A 197 -15.89 -45.31 -5.67
CA GLU A 197 -16.21 -45.81 -7.04
C GLU A 197 -17.71 -45.90 -7.39
N THR A 198 -18.14 -45.17 -8.42
CA THR A 198 -18.85 -45.73 -9.60
C THR A 198 -18.84 -44.72 -10.75
N ALA A 199 -18.35 -45.18 -11.91
CA ALA A 199 -18.51 -44.58 -13.23
C ALA A 199 -19.84 -45.02 -13.89
N VAL A 200 -20.36 -44.19 -14.80
CA VAL A 200 -21.17 -44.43 -16.05
C VAL A 200 -21.75 -43.05 -16.44
N ASP A 201 -21.90 -42.59 -17.68
CA ASP A 201 -21.90 -43.21 -19.00
C ASP A 201 -21.60 -42.12 -20.05
N ALA A 202 -21.08 -42.53 -21.19
CA ALA A 202 -20.96 -41.72 -22.39
C ALA A 202 -22.32 -41.61 -23.08
N ASP A 203 -22.65 -40.45 -23.67
CA ASP A 203 -23.56 -40.42 -24.82
C ASP A 203 -23.01 -39.41 -25.84
N GLU A 204 -22.37 -40.00 -26.84
CA GLU A 204 -22.18 -39.52 -28.20
C GLU A 204 -23.52 -39.62 -28.92
N VAL A 205 -23.96 -38.53 -29.59
CA VAL A 205 -24.93 -38.41 -30.71
C VAL A 205 -25.44 -36.95 -30.68
N SER A 206 -25.53 -36.16 -31.73
CA SER A 206 -25.47 -36.38 -33.16
C SER A 206 -25.06 -35.06 -33.82
N VAL A 207 -24.30 -35.18 -34.90
CA VAL A 207 -24.21 -34.17 -35.97
C VAL A 207 -25.60 -33.99 -36.57
N GLU A 208 -26.09 -32.75 -36.61
CA GLU A 208 -27.04 -32.29 -37.64
C GLU A 208 -26.68 -30.84 -37.99
N GLU A 209 -25.85 -30.68 -39.04
CA GLU A 209 -26.09 -29.59 -40.01
C GLU A 209 -27.46 -29.84 -40.64
N PRO A 210 -28.21 -28.78 -40.96
CA PRO A 210 -28.41 -28.58 -42.40
C PRO A 210 -28.48 -27.13 -42.88
N GLU A 211 -28.00 -27.01 -44.12
CA GLU A 211 -28.51 -26.21 -45.24
C GLU A 211 -28.42 -24.68 -45.20
N GLU A 212 -27.31 -24.24 -45.76
CA GLU A 212 -27.20 -23.19 -46.76
C GLU A 212 -28.33 -23.22 -47.82
N ALA A 213 -29.03 -22.09 -48.00
CA ALA A 213 -29.66 -21.64 -49.26
C ALA A 213 -30.22 -20.20 -49.09
N PRO A 214 -30.47 -19.45 -50.18
CA PRO A 214 -29.49 -18.89 -51.10
C PRO A 214 -29.59 -17.35 -51.20
N GLU A 215 -28.57 -16.74 -51.81
CA GLU A 215 -28.61 -15.38 -52.33
C GLU A 215 -29.67 -15.26 -53.45
N GLU A 216 -30.50 -14.22 -53.39
CA GLU A 216 -31.21 -13.68 -54.57
C GLU A 216 -31.12 -12.15 -54.57
N GLU A 217 -31.13 -11.63 -55.80
CA GLU A 217 -30.60 -10.37 -56.35
C GLU A 217 -31.01 -9.03 -55.72
#